data_AF-A0A7X8PTE5-F1
#
_entry.id   AF-A0A7X8PTE5-F1
#
_cell.length_a   1.000
_cell.length_b   1.000
_cell.length_c   1.000
_cell.angle_alpha   90.00
_cell.angle_beta   90.00
_cell.angle_gamma   90.00
#
_symmetry.space_group_name_H-M   'P 1'
#
loop_
_entity.id
_entity.type
_entity.pdbx_description
1 polymer ?
#
loop_
_entity_poly.entity_id
_entity_poly.type
_entity_poly.pdbx_seq_one_letter_code
_entity_poly.pdbx_strand_id
1 'polypeptide(L)'
;MAGQKNKIKKSNHSRIFIRIALGMALILAVASAVAIYFEQETQIARMSERRSDLERRLEDAQAARDELLELKSIVDTDEYIERIARDQLGMVRSDEIIFEQ
;
A
#
# COMPACT_ATOMS: atom_id res chain seq x y z
N MET A 1 -34.59 76.84 -12.15
CA MET A 1 -35.50 75.71 -11.80
C MET A 1 -34.65 74.63 -11.14
N ALA A 2 -34.90 74.35 -9.87
CA ALA A 2 -34.03 73.52 -9.03
C ALA A 2 -34.21 72.02 -9.33
N GLY A 3 -33.11 71.33 -9.62
CA GLY A 3 -33.08 69.89 -9.84
C GLY A 3 -33.18 69.12 -8.52
N GLN A 4 -34.23 68.33 -8.37
CA GLN A 4 -34.43 67.45 -7.22
C GLN A 4 -33.67 66.14 -7.45
N LYS A 5 -32.53 65.98 -6.76
CA LYS A 5 -31.76 64.71 -6.77
C LYS A 5 -32.40 63.73 -5.80
N ASN A 6 -33.13 62.75 -6.33
CA ASN A 6 -33.66 61.62 -5.54
C ASN A 6 -32.50 60.76 -5.00
N LYS A 7 -32.24 60.84 -3.70
CA LYS A 7 -31.31 59.93 -3.01
C LYS A 7 -32.03 58.60 -2.75
N ILE A 8 -31.73 57.58 -3.57
CA ILE A 8 -32.24 56.22 -3.37
C ILE A 8 -31.70 55.70 -2.03
N LYS A 9 -32.59 55.50 -1.05
CA LYS A 9 -32.25 54.96 0.27
C LYS A 9 -31.87 53.48 0.10
N LYS A 10 -30.56 53.16 0.09
CA LYS A 10 -30.05 51.79 -0.04
C LYS A 10 -30.53 50.96 1.16
N SER A 11 -31.45 50.01 0.93
CA SER A 11 -32.16 49.30 2.00
C SER A 11 -31.25 48.32 2.75
N ASN A 12 -31.48 48.17 4.05
CA ASN A 12 -30.75 47.24 4.92
C ASN A 12 -30.94 45.76 4.55
N HIS A 13 -31.91 45.45 3.68
CA HIS A 13 -32.22 44.11 3.22
C HIS A 13 -31.03 43.46 2.49
N SER A 14 -30.25 44.24 1.74
CA SER A 14 -29.04 43.75 1.06
C SER A 14 -27.97 43.29 2.05
N ARG A 15 -27.82 43.95 3.21
CA ARG A 15 -26.88 43.52 4.25
C ARG A 15 -27.34 42.25 4.95
N ILE A 16 -28.66 42.08 5.11
CA ILE A 16 -29.26 40.87 5.69
C ILE A 16 -29.05 39.68 4.74
N PHE A 17 -29.30 39.85 3.43
CA PHE A 17 -29.04 38.80 2.44
C PHE A 17 -27.56 38.40 2.38
N ILE A 18 -26.64 39.37 2.45
CA ILE A 18 -25.19 39.09 2.50
C ILE A 18 -24.83 38.26 3.73
N ARG A 19 -25.39 38.59 4.91
CA ARG A 19 -25.13 37.83 6.15
C ARG A 19 -25.67 36.40 6.07
N ILE A 20 -26.86 36.21 5.50
CA ILE A 20 -27.46 34.89 5.30
C ILE A 20 -26.62 34.07 4.33
N ALA A 21 -26.21 34.67 3.20
CA ALA A 21 -25.36 34.01 2.22
C ALA A 21 -23.99 33.60 2.81
N LEU A 22 -23.38 34.48 3.63
CA LEU A 22 -22.15 34.17 4.36
C LEU A 22 -22.34 33.02 5.37
N GLY A 23 -23.44 33.02 6.12
CA GLY A 23 -23.76 31.93 7.04
C GLY A 23 -23.95 30.60 6.30
N MET A 24 -24.66 30.61 5.18
CA MET A 24 -24.88 29.42 4.36
C MET A 24 -23.56 28.90 3.76
N ALA A 25 -22.70 29.80 3.28
CA ALA A 25 -21.38 29.44 2.76
C ALA A 25 -20.49 28.82 3.85
N LEU A 26 -20.54 29.34 5.09
CA LEU A 26 -19.83 28.76 6.23
C LEU A 26 -20.33 27.36 6.57
N ILE A 27 -21.64 27.16 6.59
CA ILE A 27 -22.24 25.83 6.85
C ILE A 27 -21.81 24.83 5.78
N LEU A 28 -21.84 25.23 4.51
CA LEU A 28 -21.38 24.39 3.40
C LEU A 28 -19.90 24.05 3.52
N ALA A 29 -19.05 25.03 3.84
CA ALA A 29 -17.61 24.81 4.01
C ALA A 29 -17.31 23.81 5.15
N VAL A 30 -18.01 23.94 6.29
CA VAL A 30 -17.87 23.01 7.41
C VAL A 30 -18.37 21.61 7.04
N ALA A 31 -19.51 21.50 6.37
CA ALA A 31 -20.04 20.21 5.91
C ALA A 31 -19.08 19.51 4.94
N SER A 32 -18.49 20.25 3.99
CA SER A 32 -17.47 19.72 3.08
C SER A 32 -16.20 19.27 3.81
N ALA A 33 -15.71 20.05 4.79
CA ALA A 33 -14.54 19.69 5.56
C ALA A 33 -14.75 18.39 6.37
N VAL A 34 -15.93 18.24 6.98
CA VAL A 34 -16.31 17.03 7.72
C VAL A 34 -16.41 15.81 6.80
N ALA A 35 -17.00 15.96 5.62
CA ALA A 35 -17.09 14.87 4.63
C ALA A 35 -15.69 14.38 4.20
N ILE A 36 -14.78 15.31 3.89
CA ILE A 36 -13.39 14.98 3.53
C ILE A 36 -12.66 14.28 4.68
N TYR A 37 -12.85 14.76 5.91
CA TYR A 37 -12.21 14.17 7.10
C TYR A 37 -12.60 12.69 7.30
N PHE A 38 -13.88 12.35 7.17
CA PHE A 38 -14.36 10.97 7.32
C PHE A 38 -13.89 10.04 6.18
N GLU A 39 -13.78 10.54 4.95
CA GLU A 39 -13.24 9.73 3.84
C GLU A 39 -11.75 9.38 4.07
N GLN A 40 -10.99 10.30 4.67
CA GLN A 40 -9.55 10.15 4.85
C GLN A 40 -9.17 9.01 5.80
N GLU A 41 -9.93 8.81 6.87
CA GLU A 41 -9.65 7.78 7.89
C GLU A 41 -9.77 6.35 7.31
N THR A 42 -10.79 6.12 6.47
CA THR A 42 -10.98 4.81 5.82
C THR A 42 -9.90 4.49 4.79
N GLN A 43 -9.39 5.51 4.09
CA GLN A 43 -8.35 5.33 3.10
C GLN A 43 -6.99 5.05 3.77
N ILE A 44 -6.68 5.73 4.87
CA ILE A 44 -5.44 5.50 5.62
C ILE A 44 -5.39 4.06 6.15
N ALA A 45 -6.48 3.57 6.75
CA ALA A 45 -6.56 2.21 7.28
C ALA A 45 -6.37 1.14 6.19
N ARG A 46 -7.04 1.32 5.03
CA ARG A 46 -6.88 0.40 3.87
C ARG A 46 -5.46 0.44 3.31
N MET A 47 -4.83 1.62 3.27
CA MET A 47 -3.45 1.74 2.80
C MET A 47 -2.46 1.12 3.77
N SER A 48 -2.67 1.23 5.09
CA SER A 48 -1.82 0.57 6.08
C SER A 48 -1.93 -0.94 6.02
N GLU A 49 -3.14 -1.48 5.84
CA GLU A 49 -3.36 -2.92 5.69
C GLU A 49 -2.67 -3.46 4.43
N ARG A 50 -2.86 -2.79 3.28
CA ARG A 50 -2.19 -3.15 2.03
C ARG A 50 -0.67 -3.09 2.15
N ARG A 51 -0.15 -2.08 2.86
CA ARG A 51 1.29 -1.96 3.10
C ARG A 51 1.81 -3.13 3.92
N SER A 52 1.10 -3.50 5.00
CA SER A 52 1.47 -4.63 5.84
C SER A 52 1.44 -5.96 5.07
N ASP A 53 0.43 -6.19 4.22
CA ASP A 53 0.35 -7.37 3.36
C ASP A 53 1.51 -7.42 2.36
N LEU A 54 1.82 -6.30 1.72
CA LEU A 54 2.94 -6.20 0.78
C LEU A 54 4.30 -6.43 1.46
N GLU A 55 4.50 -5.88 2.66
CA GLU A 55 5.72 -6.09 3.45
C GLU A 55 5.90 -7.57 3.83
N ARG A 56 4.83 -8.26 4.24
CA ARG A 56 4.87 -9.71 4.52
C ARG A 56 5.23 -10.53 3.27
N ARG A 57 4.58 -10.24 2.14
CA ARG A 57 4.90 -10.93 0.86
C ARG A 57 6.34 -10.71 0.42
N LEU A 58 6.89 -9.52 0.69
CA LEU A 58 8.28 -9.22 0.40
C LEU A 58 9.21 -10.07 1.27
N GLU A 59 8.95 -10.16 2.57
CA GLU A 59 9.71 -10.97 3.52
C GLU A 59 9.66 -12.46 3.16
N ASP A 60 8.47 -12.99 2.88
CA ASP A 60 8.30 -14.39 2.44
C ASP A 60 9.07 -14.67 1.15
N ALA A 61 8.99 -13.77 0.17
CA ALA A 61 9.70 -13.91 -1.10
C ALA A 61 11.23 -13.81 -0.93
N GLN A 62 11.71 -12.97 0.00
CA GLN A 62 13.14 -12.87 0.33
C GLN A 62 13.63 -14.14 1.01
N ALA A 63 12.88 -14.67 1.99
CA ALA A 63 13.23 -15.92 2.66
C ALA A 63 13.30 -17.09 1.66
N ALA A 64 12.31 -17.23 0.78
CA ALA A 64 12.31 -18.26 -0.27
C ALA A 64 13.47 -18.08 -1.26
N ARG A 65 13.81 -16.83 -1.61
CA ARG A 65 14.97 -16.54 -2.46
C ARG A 65 16.27 -16.99 -1.80
N ASP A 66 16.45 -16.70 -0.53
CA ASP A 66 17.68 -16.99 0.19
C ASP A 66 17.84 -18.51 0.40
N GLU A 67 16.75 -19.23 0.70
CA GLU A 67 16.73 -20.70 0.72
C GLU A 67 17.13 -21.30 -0.64
N LEU A 68 16.60 -20.77 -1.74
CA LEU A 68 16.95 -21.22 -3.09
C LEU A 68 18.42 -20.93 -3.44
N LEU A 69 18.99 -19.83 -2.95
CA LEU A 69 20.40 -19.51 -3.14
C LEU A 69 21.31 -20.45 -2.35
N GLU A 70 20.92 -20.79 -1.12
CA GLU A 70 21.63 -21.79 -0.32
C GLU A 70 21.60 -23.15 -1.01
N LEU A 71 20.43 -23.62 -1.43
CA LEU A 71 20.30 -24.87 -2.18
C LEU A 71 21.14 -24.84 -3.46
N LYS A 72 21.09 -23.74 -4.21
CA LYS A 72 21.89 -23.57 -5.43
C LYS A 72 23.40 -23.68 -5.15
N SER A 73 23.87 -23.21 -4.00
CA SER A 73 25.29 -23.27 -3.65
C SER A 73 25.79 -24.70 -3.39
N ILE A 74 24.90 -25.63 -3.02
CA ILE A 74 25.26 -27.00 -2.67
C ILE A 74 24.96 -28.02 -3.76
N VAL A 75 23.96 -27.79 -4.63
CA VAL A 75 23.56 -28.76 -5.67
C VAL A 75 24.63 -29.03 -6.73
N ASP A 76 25.51 -28.05 -7.00
CA ASP A 76 26.60 -28.19 -7.97
C ASP A 76 27.90 -28.74 -7.34
N THR A 77 27.86 -29.18 -6.07
CA THR A 77 29.03 -29.79 -5.42
C THR A 77 29.15 -31.27 -5.81
N ASP A 78 30.38 -31.74 -6.01
CA ASP A 78 30.67 -33.14 -6.30
C ASP A 78 30.06 -34.07 -5.24
N GLU A 79 30.05 -33.65 -3.98
CA GLU A 79 29.51 -34.40 -2.84
C GLU A 79 27.98 -34.54 -2.90
N TYR A 80 27.27 -33.50 -3.33
CA TYR A 80 25.83 -33.56 -3.58
C TYR A 80 25.50 -34.46 -4.79
N ILE A 81 26.25 -34.31 -5.89
CA ILE A 81 26.07 -35.12 -7.11
C ILE A 81 26.30 -36.60 -6.79
N GLU A 82 27.37 -36.91 -6.06
CA GLU A 82 27.71 -38.26 -5.62
C GLU A 82 26.62 -38.87 -4.73
N ARG A 83 26.09 -38.10 -3.77
CA ARG A 83 24.98 -38.57 -2.92
C ARG A 83 23.74 -38.90 -3.76
N ILE A 84 23.34 -38.03 -4.67
CA ILE A 84 22.19 -38.29 -5.56
C ILE A 84 22.46 -39.50 -6.47
N ALA A 85 23.68 -39.65 -6.99
CA ALA A 85 24.06 -40.79 -7.83
C ALA A 85 24.01 -42.11 -7.05
N ARG A 86 24.43 -42.13 -5.77
CA ARG A 86 24.28 -43.31 -4.89
C ARG A 86 22.81 -43.58 -4.59
N ASP A 87 22.08 -42.58 -4.11
CA ASP A 87 20.72 -42.75 -3.56
C ASP A 87 19.69 -43.05 -4.65
N GLN A 88 19.79 -42.39 -5.81
CA GLN A 88 18.81 -42.53 -6.90
C GLN A 88 19.23 -43.52 -7.98
N LEU A 89 20.53 -43.62 -8.27
CA LEU A 89 21.04 -44.43 -9.39
C LEU A 89 21.80 -45.67 -8.93
N GLY A 90 22.05 -45.84 -7.62
CA GLY A 90 22.87 -46.92 -7.08
C GLY A 90 24.32 -46.88 -7.57
N MET A 91 24.78 -45.72 -8.06
CA MET A 91 26.14 -45.56 -8.59
C MET A 91 27.13 -45.46 -7.44
N VAL A 92 28.31 -46.05 -7.63
CA VAL A 92 29.44 -45.98 -6.70
C VAL A 92 30.66 -45.46 -7.44
N ARG A 93 31.67 -45.00 -6.70
CA ARG A 93 32.92 -44.56 -7.35
C ARG A 93 33.64 -45.75 -7.97
N SER A 94 34.43 -45.49 -9.01
CA SER A 94 35.14 -46.53 -9.76
C SER A 94 36.16 -47.31 -8.92
N ASP A 95 36.61 -46.73 -7.81
CA ASP A 95 37.56 -47.30 -6.85
C ASP A 95 36.91 -47.97 -5.63
N GLU A 96 35.58 -48.01 -5.55
CA GLU A 96 34.85 -48.64 -4.44
C GLU A 96 34.52 -50.11 -4.73
N ILE A 97 34.64 -50.96 -3.70
CA ILE A 97 34.30 -52.39 -3.76
C ILE A 97 32.98 -52.60 -3.03
N ILE A 98 31.96 -53.13 -3.72
CA ILE A 98 30.64 -53.43 -3.16
C ILE A 98 30.74 -54.77 -2.39
N PHE A 99 30.24 -54.79 -1.15
CA PHE A 99 30.05 -56.01 -0.37
C PHE A 99 28.56 -56.31 -0.25
N GLU A 100 28.09 -57.42 -0.81
CA GLU A 100 26.75 -57.95 -0.55
C GLU A 100 26.81 -58.91 0.65
N GLN A 101 25.85 -58.81 1.58
CA GLN A 101 25.69 -59.73 2.72
C GLN A 101 24.88 -60.96 2.34
#